data_AF-A0A2K9MIS6-F1
#
_entry.id   AF-A0A2K9MIS6-F1
#
_cell.length_a   1.000
_cell.length_b   1.000
_cell.length_c   1.000
_cell.angle_alpha   90.00
_cell.angle_beta   90.00
_cell.angle_gamma   90.00
#
_symmetry.space_group_name_H-M   'P 1'
#
loop_
_entity.id
_entity.type
_entity.pdbx_description
1 polymer ?
#
loop_
_entity_poly.entity_id
_entity_poly.type
_entity_poly.pdbx_seq_one_letter_code
_entity_poly.pdbx_strand_id
1 'polypeptide(L)' 'MTASATTTHAKAPLGRDLLARIGDTLRDWALRRETRLQLERLSDRELTDIGLCRADIDGVVNGNF' A
#
# COMPACT_ATOMS: atom_id res chain seq x y z
N MET A 1 -29.64 22.89 -14.44
CA MET A 1 -28.37 23.20 -15.15
C MET A 1 -27.25 22.53 -14.37
N THR A 2 -26.82 21.35 -14.83
CA THR A 2 -25.80 20.52 -14.18
C THR A 2 -24.47 20.73 -14.91
N ALA A 3 -23.46 21.29 -14.22
CA ALA A 3 -22.11 21.36 -14.75
C ALA A 3 -21.30 20.17 -14.19
N SER A 4 -21.14 19.11 -14.99
CA SER A 4 -20.20 18.03 -14.72
C SER A 4 -18.79 18.55 -14.97
N ALA A 5 -17.97 18.68 -13.93
CA ALA A 5 -16.57 19.03 -14.05
C ALA A 5 -15.79 17.83 -14.58
N THR A 6 -15.41 17.89 -15.86
CA THR A 6 -14.48 16.95 -16.49
C THR A 6 -13.12 17.07 -15.80
N THR A 7 -12.71 16.02 -15.08
CA THR A 7 -11.37 15.89 -14.52
C THR A 7 -10.34 15.82 -15.65
N THR A 8 -9.63 16.92 -15.88
CA THR A 8 -8.49 17.00 -16.80
C THR A 8 -7.33 16.16 -16.27
N HIS A 9 -7.06 15.01 -16.90
CA HIS A 9 -5.77 14.32 -16.76
C HIS A 9 -4.71 15.10 -17.54
N ALA A 10 -3.99 15.98 -16.86
CA ALA A 10 -2.79 16.59 -17.41
C ALA A 10 -1.74 15.49 -17.64
N LYS A 11 -1.37 15.24 -18.90
CA LYS A 11 -0.27 14.35 -19.30
C LYS A 11 1.02 15.00 -18.80
N ALA A 12 1.57 14.55 -17.67
CA ALA A 12 2.84 15.10 -17.24
C ALA A 12 3.93 14.68 -18.24
N PRO A 13 5.04 15.44 -18.34
CA PRO A 13 6.12 15.07 -19.24
C PRO A 13 6.58 13.66 -18.86
N LEU A 14 6.68 12.76 -19.86
CA LEU A 14 6.91 11.31 -19.69
C LEU A 14 7.96 10.97 -18.61
N GLY A 15 9.03 11.77 -18.50
CA GLY A 15 10.08 11.56 -17.49
C GLY A 15 9.61 11.79 -16.04
N ARG A 16 8.80 12.81 -15.79
CA ARG A 16 8.32 13.13 -14.43
C ARG A 16 7.25 12.14 -13.97
N ASP A 17 6.41 11.66 -14.88
CA ASP A 17 5.42 10.60 -14.59
C ASP A 17 6.07 9.25 -14.33
N LEU A 18 7.11 8.88 -15.10
CA LEU A 18 7.85 7.64 -14.84
C LEU A 18 8.53 7.68 -13.46
N LEU A 19 9.21 8.80 -13.13
CA LEU A 19 9.84 8.96 -11.83
C LEU A 19 8.82 8.97 -10.69
N ALA A 20 7.65 9.58 -10.88
CA ALA A 20 6.56 9.54 -9.90
C ALA A 20 6.10 8.10 -9.66
N ARG A 21 5.86 7.32 -10.73
CA ARG A 21 5.44 5.91 -10.62
C ARG A 21 6.48 5.01 -9.97
N ILE A 22 7.76 5.21 -10.27
CA ILE A 22 8.85 4.50 -9.60
C ILE A 22 8.88 4.86 -8.12
N GLY A 23 8.77 6.15 -7.79
CA GLY A 23 8.72 6.64 -6.41
C GLY A 23 7.54 6.04 -5.63
N ASP A 24 6.35 6.00 -6.22
CA ASP A 24 5.16 5.41 -5.61
C ASP A 24 5.33 3.90 -5.39
N THR A 25 5.87 3.18 -6.38
CA THR A 25 6.18 1.74 -6.25
C THR A 25 7.17 1.46 -5.11
N LEU A 26 8.20 2.31 -4.97
CA LEU A 26 9.19 2.18 -3.89
C LEU A 26 8.60 2.49 -2.52
N ARG A 27 7.72 3.51 -2.43
CA ARG A 27 6.98 3.81 -1.19
C ARG A 27 6.09 2.66 -0.78
N ASP A 28 5.33 2.11 -1.71
CA ASP A 28 4.45 0.96 -1.44
C ASP A 28 5.28 -0.25 -0.99
N TRP A 29 6.42 -0.50 -1.61
CA TRP A 29 7.35 -1.55 -1.16
C TRP A 29 7.89 -1.29 0.26
N ALA A 30 8.27 -0.04 0.56
CA ALA A 30 8.78 0.32 1.88
C ALA A 30 7.70 0.15 2.96
N LEU A 31 6.48 0.63 2.69
CA LEU A 31 5.33 0.48 3.58
C LEU A 31 5.05 -1.00 3.86
N ARG A 32 4.99 -1.83 2.82
CA ARG A 32 4.78 -3.28 2.96
C ARG A 32 5.83 -3.94 3.86
N ARG A 33 7.10 -3.56 3.69
CA ARG A 33 8.18 -4.08 4.55
C ARG A 33 8.05 -3.61 5.99
N GLU A 34 7.70 -2.35 6.20
CA GLU A 34 7.47 -1.82 7.54
C GLU A 34 6.30 -2.52 8.23
N THR A 35 5.17 -2.68 7.53
CA THR A 35 4.01 -3.44 8.03
C THR A 35 4.39 -4.87 8.41
N ARG A 36 5.17 -5.55 7.56
CA ARG A 36 5.68 -6.89 7.86
C ARG A 36 6.47 -6.92 9.17
N LEU A 37 7.44 -6.02 9.32
CA LEU A 37 8.27 -5.95 10.51
C LEU A 37 7.46 -5.62 11.77
N GLN A 38 6.46 -4.74 11.65
CA GLN A 38 5.58 -4.40 12.76
C GLN A 38 4.75 -5.61 13.19
N LEU A 39 4.17 -6.35 12.25
CA LEU A 39 3.39 -7.57 12.54
C LEU A 39 4.26 -8.72 13.06
N GLU A 40 5.47 -8.91 12.52
CA GLU A 40 6.42 -9.93 12.97
C GLU A 40 6.93 -9.68 14.40
N ARG A 41 6.93 -8.42 14.86
CA ARG A 41 7.29 -8.06 16.24
C ARG A 41 6.20 -8.43 17.26
N LEU A 42 4.96 -8.58 16.83
CA LEU A 42 3.84 -8.94 17.71
C LEU A 42 3.88 -10.43 18.06
N SER A 43 3.49 -10.76 19.28
CA SER A 43 3.34 -12.14 19.75
C SER A 43 2.11 -12.83 19.14
N ASP A 44 2.01 -14.16 19.24
CA ASP A 44 0.86 -14.94 18.71
C ASP A 44 -0.46 -14.48 19.32
N ARG A 45 -0.43 -14.17 20.61
CA ARG A 45 -1.60 -13.66 21.31
C ARG A 45 -2.00 -12.27 20.83
N GLU A 46 -1.05 -11.36 20.64
CA GLU A 46 -1.35 -10.01 20.14
C GLU A 46 -1.90 -10.01 18.71
N LEU A 47 -1.38 -10.90 17.84
CA LEU A 47 -1.99 -11.10 16.53
C LEU A 47 -3.42 -11.65 16.65
N THR A 48 -3.63 -12.62 17.54
CA THR A 48 -4.96 -13.20 17.77
C THR A 48 -5.95 -12.16 18.30
N ASP A 49 -5.51 -11.24 19.16
CA ASP A 49 -6.34 -10.16 19.70
C ASP A 49 -6.85 -9.21 18.61
N ILE A 50 -6.08 -9.03 17.53
CA ILE A 50 -6.50 -8.26 16.34
C ILE A 50 -7.12 -9.14 15.24
N GLY A 51 -7.34 -10.44 15.52
CA GLY A 51 -7.98 -11.38 14.61
C GLY A 51 -7.09 -11.90 13.47
N LEU A 52 -5.77 -11.85 13.61
CA LEU A 52 -4.81 -12.36 12.64
C LEU A 52 -4.04 -13.57 13.16
N CYS A 53 -3.56 -14.42 12.24
CA CYS A 53 -2.54 -15.42 12.53
C CYS A 53 -1.24 -15.15 11.73
N ARG A 54 -0.14 -15.86 12.07
CA ARG A 54 1.15 -15.73 11.35
C ARG A 54 1.01 -15.94 9.84
N ALA A 55 0.13 -16.84 9.41
CA ALA A 55 -0.08 -17.15 8.01
C ALA A 55 -0.76 -16.01 7.24
N ASP A 56 -1.54 -15.17 7.93
CA ASP A 56 -2.25 -14.05 7.31
C ASP A 56 -1.35 -12.83 7.07
N ILE A 57 -0.20 -12.75 7.75
CA ILE A 57 0.73 -11.61 7.65
C ILE A 57 1.14 -11.36 6.21
N ASP A 58 1.53 -12.42 5.48
CA ASP A 58 1.92 -12.28 4.07
C ASP A 58 0.73 -11.80 3.21
N GLY A 59 -0.49 -12.19 3.55
CA GLY A 59 -1.68 -11.71 2.84
C GLY A 59 -1.98 -10.24 3.09
N VAL A 60 -1.92 -9.81 4.34
CA VAL A 60 -2.09 -8.41 4.76
C VAL A 60 -1.02 -7.51 4.14
N VAL A 61 0.24 -7.95 4.18
CA VAL A 61 1.37 -7.20 3.61
C VAL A 61 1.23 -7.05 2.10
N ASN A 62 0.70 -8.04 1.39
CA ASN A 62 0.53 -7.96 -0.07
C ASN A 62 -0.81 -7.35 -0.50
N GLY A 63 -1.75 -7.15 0.43
CA GLY A 63 -3.10 -6.66 0.14
C GLY A 63 -3.99 -7.68 -0.56
N ASN A 64 -3.83 -8.98 -0.27
CA ASN A 64 -4.50 -10.06 -1.00
C ASN A 64 -5.57 -10.84 -0.20
N PHE A 65 -6.20 -10.20 0.79
CA PHE A 65 -7.18 -10.78 1.72
C PHE A 65 -8.63 -10.40 1.38
#